data_AF-A0A428K4P6-F1
#
_entry.id   AF-A0A428K4P6-F1
#
_cell.length_a   1.000
_cell.length_b   1.000
_cell.length_c   1.000
_cell.angle_alpha   90.00
_cell.angle_beta   90.00
_cell.angle_gamma   90.00
#
_symmetry.space_group_name_H-M   'P 1'
#
loop_
_entity.id
_entity.type
_entity.pdbx_description
1 polymer ?
#
loop_
_entity_poly.entity_id
_entity_poly.type
_entity_poly.pdbx_seq_one_letter_code
_entity_poly.pdbx_strand_id
1 'polypeptide(L)'
;MNNNYQTFSYSQVLDAFSKLNQLVPFNIYEAVVTRLAVGVVIEEDAQKAYNEWKFYMGKPPKPMYEKNKIYGSKFHLNDYYIKAYDKTFQAQCKDKINIGKPYFRYEIEGKTKFFNNKTNNVGITTVADLIDKIKYKKLCDILINRYQKIEKEAQVDLSKLTIKEKRIVASMSDFKIKESIRKQHPHTYKKERKIYLKLMRDLDNTDFQNKVFYKLNTQIQSSLNN
;
A
#
# COMPACT_ATOMS: atom_id res chain seq x y z
N MET A 1 21.55 -9.72 -10.81
CA MET A 1 20.22 -9.84 -10.19
C MET A 1 19.21 -9.20 -11.13
N ASN A 2 18.77 -9.94 -12.14
CA ASN A 2 17.66 -9.52 -12.98
C ASN A 2 16.42 -10.07 -12.31
N ASN A 3 15.55 -9.25 -11.73
CA ASN A 3 14.08 -9.43 -11.64
C ASN A 3 13.48 -8.53 -10.56
N ASN A 4 12.84 -7.43 -10.97
CA ASN A 4 12.09 -6.53 -10.08
C ASN A 4 10.70 -7.08 -9.68
N TYR A 5 10.39 -8.33 -10.03
CA TYR A 5 9.08 -8.96 -9.86
C TYR A 5 9.06 -10.09 -8.84
N GLN A 6 10.21 -10.43 -8.24
CA GLN A 6 10.31 -11.37 -7.13
C GLN A 6 10.52 -10.62 -5.82
N THR A 7 10.35 -11.32 -4.71
CA THR A 7 10.67 -10.76 -3.40
C THR A 7 12.16 -10.40 -3.32
N PHE A 8 12.45 -9.31 -2.62
CA PHE A 8 13.79 -8.77 -2.46
C PHE A 8 14.19 -8.79 -0.97
N SER A 9 14.90 -9.84 -0.56
CA SER A 9 15.32 -10.07 0.83
C SER A 9 16.38 -9.05 1.29
N TYR A 10 16.64 -8.99 2.59
CA TYR A 10 17.65 -8.11 3.15
C TYR A 10 19.06 -8.48 2.66
N SER A 11 19.43 -9.77 2.60
CA SER A 11 20.70 -10.18 1.96
C SER A 11 20.79 -9.76 0.51
N GLN A 12 19.69 -9.83 -0.24
CA GLN A 12 19.65 -9.38 -1.64
C GLN A 12 19.82 -7.86 -1.76
N VAL A 13 19.33 -7.08 -0.79
CA VAL A 13 19.60 -5.64 -0.70
C VAL A 13 21.09 -5.38 -0.49
N LEU A 14 21.73 -6.09 0.44
CA LEU A 14 23.17 -5.97 0.69
C LEU A 14 23.98 -6.29 -0.57
N ASP A 15 23.69 -7.42 -1.21
CA ASP A 15 24.39 -7.86 -2.42
C ASP A 15 24.14 -6.90 -3.60
N ALA A 16 22.92 -6.40 -3.76
CA ALA A 16 22.61 -5.46 -4.84
C ALA A 16 23.35 -4.13 -4.67
N PHE A 17 23.42 -3.58 -3.46
CA PHE A 17 24.20 -2.37 -3.22
C PHE A 17 25.71 -2.63 -3.33
N SER A 18 26.20 -3.76 -2.85
CA SER A 18 27.61 -4.15 -3.03
C SER A 18 27.98 -4.20 -4.52
N LYS A 19 27.16 -4.86 -5.35
CA LYS A 19 27.34 -4.92 -6.80
C LYS A 19 27.23 -3.55 -7.45
N LEU A 20 26.25 -2.74 -7.07
CA LEU A 20 26.09 -1.40 -7.61
C LEU A 20 27.32 -0.52 -7.30
N ASN A 21 27.90 -0.66 -6.09
CA ASN A 21 29.08 0.09 -5.68
C ASN A 21 30.31 -0.22 -6.52
N GLN A 22 30.41 -1.46 -7.04
CA GLN A 22 31.49 -1.88 -7.92
C GLN A 22 31.32 -1.38 -9.37
N LEU A 23 30.09 -1.02 -9.76
CA LEU A 23 29.76 -0.65 -11.14
C LEU A 23 29.85 0.85 -11.41
N VAL A 24 29.87 1.68 -10.38
CA VAL A 24 29.90 3.15 -10.52
C VAL A 24 31.23 3.71 -10.03
N PRO A 25 31.72 4.84 -10.59
CA PRO A 25 33.03 5.38 -10.27
C PRO A 25 33.06 6.20 -8.96
N PHE A 26 32.15 5.93 -8.01
CA PHE A 26 32.06 6.64 -6.73
C PHE A 26 31.52 5.73 -5.63
N ASN A 27 31.74 6.09 -4.37
CA ASN A 27 31.20 5.35 -3.24
C ASN A 27 29.69 5.59 -3.11
N ILE A 28 28.87 4.59 -3.47
CA ILE A 28 27.42 4.74 -3.41
C ILE A 28 26.91 4.91 -1.99
N TYR A 29 27.62 4.39 -0.98
CA TYR A 29 27.16 4.40 0.40
C TYR A 29 27.10 5.81 0.99
N GLU A 30 27.85 6.75 0.41
CA GLU A 30 27.82 8.18 0.72
C GLU A 30 26.74 8.94 -0.05
N ALA A 31 26.16 8.34 -1.09
CA ALA A 31 25.16 9.00 -1.92
C ALA A 31 23.89 9.33 -1.12
N VAL A 32 23.42 10.56 -1.27
CA VAL A 32 22.23 11.06 -0.57
C VAL A 32 20.97 10.46 -1.18
N VAL A 33 20.13 9.87 -0.33
CA VAL A 33 18.82 9.36 -0.72
C VAL A 33 17.82 10.51 -0.70
N THR A 34 17.29 10.89 -1.87
CA THR A 34 16.28 11.97 -2.00
C THR A 34 14.84 11.44 -2.02
N ARG A 35 14.66 10.22 -2.53
CA ARG A 35 13.39 9.50 -2.62
C ARG A 35 13.63 8.01 -2.38
N LEU A 36 12.63 7.35 -1.83
CA LEU A 36 12.65 5.92 -1.55
C LEU A 36 11.31 5.30 -1.89
N ALA A 37 11.36 4.12 -2.51
CA ALA A 37 10.23 3.22 -2.68
C ALA A 37 10.46 1.97 -1.83
N VAL A 38 9.53 1.66 -0.95
CA VAL A 38 9.51 0.44 -0.14
C VAL A 38 8.32 -0.37 -0.59
N GLY A 39 8.53 -1.62 -1.00
CA GLY A 39 7.44 -2.44 -1.47
C GLY A 39 7.69 -3.92 -1.29
N VAL A 40 6.60 -4.68 -1.35
CA VAL A 40 6.58 -6.13 -1.22
C VAL A 40 5.77 -6.72 -2.36
N VAL A 41 6.19 -7.89 -2.83
CA VAL A 41 5.51 -8.65 -3.89
C VAL A 41 5.05 -9.97 -3.31
N ILE A 42 3.79 -10.35 -3.55
CA ILE A 42 3.21 -11.63 -3.17
C ILE A 42 2.50 -12.27 -4.37
N GLU A 43 2.44 -13.60 -4.40
CA GLU A 43 1.63 -14.34 -5.37
C GLU A 43 0.15 -14.25 -4.98
N GLU A 44 -0.60 -13.38 -5.64
CA GLU A 44 -2.03 -13.14 -5.42
C GLU A 44 -2.65 -12.37 -6.59
N ASP A 45 -3.97 -12.51 -6.77
CA ASP A 45 -4.74 -11.70 -7.72
C ASP A 45 -4.75 -10.23 -7.28
N ALA A 46 -4.01 -9.41 -8.02
CA ALA A 46 -3.85 -8.00 -7.70
C ALA A 46 -5.17 -7.22 -7.79
N GLN A 47 -5.98 -7.52 -8.80
CA GLN A 47 -7.22 -6.78 -9.05
C GLN A 47 -8.21 -7.00 -7.92
N LYS A 48 -8.35 -8.23 -7.43
CA LYS A 48 -9.15 -8.51 -6.22
C LYS A 48 -8.62 -7.76 -5.00
N ALA A 49 -7.30 -7.68 -4.82
CA ALA A 49 -6.69 -7.01 -3.67
C ALA A 49 -6.93 -5.51 -3.64
N TYR A 50 -6.68 -4.80 -4.75
CA TYR A 50 -6.76 -3.34 -4.76
C TYR A 50 -8.14 -2.77 -5.09
N ASN A 51 -9.05 -3.55 -5.69
CA ASN A 51 -10.41 -3.07 -6.01
C ASN A 51 -11.22 -2.74 -4.76
N GLU A 52 -10.95 -3.43 -3.65
CA GLU A 52 -11.65 -3.20 -2.40
C GLU A 52 -11.12 -1.97 -1.65
N TRP A 53 -10.05 -1.31 -2.11
CA TRP A 53 -9.52 -0.11 -1.44
C TRP A 53 -10.48 1.08 -1.63
N LYS A 54 -10.97 1.64 -0.52
CA LYS A 54 -11.93 2.77 -0.51
C LYS A 54 -11.27 4.08 -0.18
N PHE A 55 -10.64 4.16 1.00
CA PHE A 55 -10.07 5.39 1.51
C PHE A 55 -8.77 5.14 2.26
N TYR A 56 -7.90 6.14 2.23
CA TYR A 56 -6.77 6.22 3.13
C TYR A 56 -6.68 7.66 3.64
N MET A 57 -6.86 7.84 4.96
CA MET A 57 -6.96 9.16 5.59
C MET A 57 -8.01 10.07 4.91
N GLY A 58 -9.17 9.50 4.56
CA GLY A 58 -10.27 10.21 3.91
C GLY A 58 -10.07 10.53 2.42
N LYS A 59 -8.94 10.15 1.81
CA LYS A 59 -8.69 10.33 0.37
C LYS A 59 -9.01 9.04 -0.38
N PRO A 60 -9.79 9.08 -1.48
CA PRO A 60 -10.01 7.91 -2.32
C PRO A 60 -8.77 7.58 -3.16
N PRO A 61 -8.58 6.32 -3.57
CA PRO A 61 -7.51 5.98 -4.49
C PRO A 61 -7.84 6.47 -5.90
N LYS A 62 -6.80 6.62 -6.72
CA LYS A 62 -6.89 6.85 -8.16
C LYS A 62 -6.44 5.60 -8.92
N PRO A 63 -7.12 5.23 -10.00
CA PRO A 63 -6.67 4.13 -10.85
C PRO A 63 -5.32 4.43 -11.50
N MET A 64 -4.49 3.40 -11.63
CA MET A 64 -3.24 3.40 -12.39
C MET A 64 -3.47 2.77 -13.76
N TYR A 65 -3.06 3.47 -14.82
CA TYR A 65 -3.26 3.03 -16.20
C TYR A 65 -1.94 2.72 -16.89
N GLU A 66 -1.97 1.71 -17.74
CA GLU A 66 -0.92 1.40 -18.70
C GLU A 66 -1.62 0.86 -19.95
N LYS A 67 -1.33 1.44 -21.13
CA LYS A 67 -2.01 1.14 -22.41
C LYS A 67 -3.56 1.11 -22.30
N ASN A 68 -4.14 2.13 -21.64
CA ASN A 68 -5.59 2.27 -21.37
C ASN A 68 -6.21 1.17 -20.49
N LYS A 69 -5.42 0.25 -19.93
CA LYS A 69 -5.89 -0.76 -18.98
C LYS A 69 -5.58 -0.32 -17.55
N ILE A 70 -6.58 -0.39 -16.68
CA ILE A 70 -6.37 -0.23 -15.23
C ILE A 70 -5.61 -1.46 -14.73
N TYR A 71 -4.47 -1.23 -14.10
CA TYR A 71 -3.65 -2.32 -13.54
C TYR A 71 -3.29 -2.10 -12.07
N GLY A 72 -3.78 -1.03 -11.45
CA GLY A 72 -3.47 -0.72 -10.07
C GLY A 72 -4.28 0.42 -9.50
N SER A 73 -4.01 0.70 -8.23
CA SER A 73 -4.70 1.68 -7.40
C SER A 73 -3.66 2.48 -6.61
N LYS A 74 -3.83 3.81 -6.56
CA LYS A 74 -2.85 4.73 -5.97
C LYS A 74 -3.50 5.81 -5.14
N PHE A 75 -3.11 5.92 -3.88
CA PHE A 75 -3.41 7.09 -3.05
C PHE A 75 -2.37 8.18 -3.28
N HIS A 76 -2.83 9.42 -3.52
CA HIS A 76 -2.00 10.61 -3.67
C HIS A 76 -1.97 11.43 -2.37
N LEU A 77 -0.83 11.37 -1.65
CA LEU A 77 -0.59 12.14 -0.43
C LEU A 77 0.46 13.23 -0.71
N ASN A 78 0.68 14.12 0.26
CA ASN A 78 1.51 15.32 0.04
C ASN A 78 2.97 14.96 -0.24
N ASP A 79 3.53 14.01 0.52
CA ASP A 79 4.97 13.68 0.49
C ASP A 79 5.27 12.24 0.06
N TYR A 80 4.23 11.46 -0.20
CA TYR A 80 4.33 10.06 -0.56
C TYR A 80 3.09 9.57 -1.31
N TYR A 81 3.22 8.37 -1.86
CA TYR A 81 2.18 7.61 -2.52
C TYR A 81 2.08 6.25 -1.84
N ILE A 82 0.86 5.75 -1.75
CA ILE A 82 0.61 4.33 -1.49
C ILE A 82 0.07 3.76 -2.79
N LYS A 83 0.65 2.67 -3.27
CA LYS A 83 0.29 2.02 -4.52
C LYS A 83 0.09 0.54 -4.30
N ALA A 84 -0.85 -0.01 -5.04
CA ALA A 84 -0.94 -1.43 -5.28
C ALA A 84 -1.16 -1.66 -6.78
N TYR A 85 -0.55 -2.68 -7.36
CA TYR A 85 -0.73 -2.97 -8.77
C TYR A 85 -0.41 -4.42 -9.13
N ASP A 86 -0.93 -4.83 -10.28
CA ASP A 86 -0.60 -6.07 -10.97
C ASP A 86 0.84 -6.00 -11.48
N LYS A 87 1.73 -6.68 -10.76
CA LYS A 87 3.15 -6.73 -11.08
C LYS A 87 3.42 -7.62 -12.29
N THR A 88 2.59 -8.64 -12.50
CA THR A 88 2.67 -9.51 -13.68
C THR A 88 2.41 -8.73 -14.94
N PHE A 89 1.30 -7.96 -14.95
CA PHE A 89 0.97 -7.09 -16.07
C PHE A 89 2.01 -5.99 -16.28
N GLN A 90 2.53 -5.38 -15.20
CA GLN A 90 3.56 -4.35 -15.31
C GLN A 90 4.85 -4.91 -15.96
N ALA A 91 5.34 -6.06 -15.51
CA ALA A 91 6.55 -6.67 -16.06
C ALA A 91 6.36 -7.11 -17.52
N GLN A 92 5.18 -7.64 -17.87
CA GLN A 92 4.84 -7.94 -19.25
C GLN A 92 4.85 -6.68 -20.14
N CYS A 93 4.31 -5.57 -19.65
CA CYS A 93 4.25 -4.32 -20.43
C CYS A 93 5.61 -3.63 -20.59
N LYS A 94 6.41 -3.59 -19.52
CA LYS A 94 7.67 -2.82 -19.48
C LYS A 94 8.87 -3.64 -19.91
N ASP A 95 8.96 -4.86 -19.42
CA ASP A 95 10.15 -5.70 -19.55
C ASP A 95 9.94 -6.82 -20.58
N LYS A 96 8.71 -6.98 -21.12
CA LYS A 96 8.29 -8.09 -21.99
C LYS A 96 8.51 -9.47 -21.36
N ILE A 97 8.45 -9.54 -20.03
CA ILE A 97 8.66 -10.77 -19.27
C ILE A 97 7.31 -11.38 -18.88
N ASN A 98 7.08 -12.63 -19.27
CA ASN A 98 5.96 -13.41 -18.78
C ASN A 98 6.37 -14.18 -17.52
N ILE A 99 5.77 -13.82 -16.39
CA ILE A 99 6.11 -14.38 -15.08
C ILE A 99 5.31 -15.67 -14.80
N GLY A 100 4.27 -15.98 -15.58
CA GLY A 100 3.48 -17.22 -15.49
C GLY A 100 2.57 -17.35 -14.26
N LYS A 101 2.64 -16.43 -13.29
CA LYS A 101 1.84 -16.40 -12.06
C LYS A 101 1.29 -14.99 -11.78
N PRO A 102 0.15 -14.85 -11.09
CA PRO A 102 -0.37 -13.54 -10.69
C PRO A 102 0.42 -12.98 -9.50
N TYR A 103 1.06 -11.83 -9.69
CA TYR A 103 1.80 -11.14 -8.66
C TYR A 103 1.20 -9.78 -8.34
N PHE A 104 0.93 -9.57 -7.06
CA PHE A 104 0.48 -8.30 -6.49
C PHE A 104 1.68 -7.59 -5.84
N ARG A 105 1.90 -6.33 -6.19
CA ARG A 105 2.87 -5.46 -5.50
C ARG A 105 2.16 -4.40 -4.70
N TYR A 106 2.48 -4.33 -3.42
CA TYR A 106 2.14 -3.22 -2.53
C TYR A 106 3.38 -2.35 -2.28
N GLU A 107 3.26 -1.04 -2.42
CA GLU A 107 4.40 -0.11 -2.38
C GLU A 107 4.04 1.23 -1.74
N ILE A 108 4.99 1.77 -0.99
CA ILE A 108 5.01 3.16 -0.53
C ILE A 108 6.21 3.86 -1.18
N GLU A 109 5.93 4.90 -1.96
CA GLU A 109 6.97 5.72 -2.59
C GLU A 109 6.90 7.14 -2.04
N GLY A 110 7.99 7.68 -1.50
CA GLY A 110 7.99 9.02 -0.92
C GLY A 110 9.33 9.72 -0.97
N LYS A 111 9.29 11.02 -0.66
CA LYS A 111 10.50 11.80 -0.38
C LYS A 111 11.10 11.33 0.94
N THR A 112 12.41 11.42 1.11
CA THR A 112 13.10 11.02 2.34
C THR A 112 12.53 11.67 3.61
N LYS A 113 12.08 12.93 3.52
CA LYS A 113 11.39 13.63 4.61
C LYS A 113 10.14 12.92 5.14
N PHE A 114 9.45 12.11 4.33
CA PHE A 114 8.33 11.30 4.80
C PHE A 114 8.83 10.22 5.76
N PHE A 115 9.91 9.52 5.42
CA PHE A 115 10.48 8.45 6.25
C PHE A 115 11.18 9.00 7.51
N ASN A 116 11.69 10.23 7.47
CA ASN A 116 12.38 10.87 8.59
C ASN A 116 11.55 11.90 9.36
N ASN A 117 10.23 11.94 9.17
CA ASN A 117 9.38 12.85 9.96
C ASN A 117 9.31 12.40 11.43
N LYS A 118 8.76 13.25 12.31
CA LYS A 118 8.60 12.99 13.74
C LYS A 118 7.89 11.66 14.06
N THR A 119 7.01 11.19 13.17
CA THR A 119 6.22 9.98 13.38
C THR A 119 6.95 8.71 12.96
N ASN A 120 7.65 8.74 11.83
CA ASN A 120 8.28 7.56 11.23
C ASN A 120 9.74 7.40 11.71
N ASN A 121 10.47 8.51 11.87
CA ASN A 121 11.83 8.58 12.42
C ASN A 121 12.76 7.41 12.05
N VAL A 122 12.84 7.09 10.75
CA VAL A 122 13.67 5.98 10.26
C VAL A 122 15.15 6.36 10.33
N GLY A 123 15.49 7.56 9.87
CA GLY A 123 16.86 8.06 9.81
C GLY A 123 17.60 7.65 8.54
N ILE A 124 16.92 7.64 7.38
CA ILE A 124 17.52 7.38 6.07
C ILE A 124 18.03 8.70 5.49
N THR A 125 19.33 8.85 5.33
CA THR A 125 19.95 10.03 4.71
C THR A 125 20.81 9.61 3.53
N THR A 126 21.61 8.55 3.68
CA THR A 126 22.47 8.00 2.63
C THR A 126 22.10 6.56 2.30
N VAL A 127 22.71 6.00 1.26
CA VAL A 127 22.53 4.59 0.89
C VAL A 127 23.04 3.64 2.00
N ALA A 128 24.06 4.04 2.76
CA ALA A 128 24.51 3.27 3.93
C ALA A 128 23.36 3.00 4.92
N ASP A 129 22.42 3.92 5.04
CA ASP A 129 21.27 3.76 5.95
C ASP A 129 20.25 2.72 5.46
N LEU A 130 20.26 2.38 4.16
CA LEU A 130 19.37 1.38 3.57
C LEU A 130 19.85 -0.06 3.83
N ILE A 131 21.13 -0.22 4.16
CA ILE A 131 21.75 -1.50 4.54
C ILE A 131 21.92 -1.63 6.06
N ASP A 132 21.34 -0.72 6.84
CA ASP A 132 21.22 -0.87 8.29
C ASP A 132 19.99 -1.72 8.61
N LYS A 133 20.18 -2.84 9.31
CA LYS A 133 19.10 -3.81 9.59
C LYS A 133 17.98 -3.22 10.46
N ILE A 134 18.31 -2.32 11.39
CA ILE A 134 17.33 -1.67 12.27
C ILE A 134 16.48 -0.70 11.44
N LYS A 135 17.11 0.09 10.57
CA LYS A 135 16.40 1.01 9.68
C LYS A 135 15.57 0.25 8.65
N TYR A 136 16.09 -0.83 8.09
CA TYR A 136 15.35 -1.73 7.20
C TYR A 136 14.09 -2.28 7.88
N LYS A 137 14.20 -2.78 9.12
CA LYS A 137 13.04 -3.21 9.92
C LYS A 137 12.00 -2.10 10.09
N LYS A 138 12.42 -0.86 10.39
CA LYS A 138 11.49 0.27 10.49
C LYS A 138 10.75 0.54 9.16
N LEU A 139 11.41 0.36 8.01
CA LEU A 139 10.76 0.47 6.70
C LEU A 139 9.70 -0.62 6.50
N CYS A 140 10.01 -1.87 6.89
CA CYS A 140 9.06 -2.97 6.91
C CYS A 140 7.83 -2.68 7.79
N ASP A 141 8.06 -2.17 9.00
CA ASP A 141 7.00 -1.81 9.94
C ASP A 141 6.12 -0.69 9.37
N ILE A 142 6.72 0.33 8.75
CA ILE A 142 5.96 1.38 8.06
C ILE A 142 5.10 0.77 6.95
N LEU A 143 5.63 -0.13 6.14
CA LEU A 143 4.91 -0.74 5.03
C LEU A 143 3.64 -1.44 5.53
N ILE A 144 3.77 -2.37 6.48
CA ILE A 144 2.62 -3.17 6.95
C ILE A 144 1.61 -2.33 7.75
N ASN A 145 2.08 -1.41 8.61
CA ASN A 145 1.21 -0.55 9.41
C ASN A 145 0.36 0.40 8.54
N ARG A 146 0.86 0.79 7.36
CA ARG A 146 0.13 1.66 6.43
C ARG A 146 -0.89 0.85 5.63
N TYR A 147 -0.58 -0.40 5.28
CA TYR A 147 -1.54 -1.30 4.64
C TYR A 147 -2.78 -1.53 5.52
N GLN A 148 -2.59 -1.76 6.82
CA GLN A 148 -3.69 -1.94 7.77
C GLN A 148 -4.62 -0.73 7.88
N LYS A 149 -4.09 0.49 7.63
CA LYS A 149 -4.85 1.74 7.70
C LYS A 149 -5.66 2.05 6.44
N ILE A 150 -5.55 1.22 5.40
CA ILE A 150 -6.37 1.36 4.20
C ILE A 150 -7.77 0.86 4.54
N GLU A 151 -8.75 1.77 4.47
CA GLU A 151 -10.16 1.44 4.56
C GLU A 151 -10.54 0.62 3.33
N LYS A 152 -11.04 -0.59 3.57
CA LYS A 152 -11.49 -1.50 2.52
C LYS A 152 -13.01 -1.53 2.47
N GLU A 153 -13.55 -1.99 1.35
CA GLU A 153 -14.98 -2.20 1.18
C GLU A 153 -15.47 -3.25 2.17
N ALA A 154 -16.21 -2.80 3.19
CA ALA A 154 -16.86 -3.70 4.11
C ALA A 154 -17.95 -4.48 3.34
N GLN A 155 -17.87 -5.81 3.37
CA GLN A 155 -18.93 -6.67 2.85
C GLN A 155 -20.05 -6.74 3.88
N VAL A 156 -20.88 -5.70 3.91
CA VAL A 156 -22.07 -5.70 4.76
C VAL A 156 -23.12 -6.56 4.09
N ASP A 157 -23.58 -7.59 4.78
CA ASP A 157 -24.75 -8.35 4.33
C ASP A 157 -25.99 -7.46 4.41
N LEU A 158 -26.33 -6.82 3.28
CA LEU A 158 -27.45 -5.89 3.19
C LEU A 158 -28.79 -6.56 3.55
N SER A 159 -28.91 -7.89 3.44
CA SER A 159 -30.15 -8.58 3.81
C SER A 159 -30.47 -8.45 5.30
N LYS A 160 -29.45 -8.27 6.15
CA LYS A 160 -29.56 -8.16 7.61
C LYS A 160 -29.78 -6.73 8.11
N LEU A 161 -29.73 -5.74 7.21
CA LEU A 161 -29.88 -4.33 7.56
C LEU A 161 -31.31 -3.83 7.42
N THR A 162 -31.71 -2.94 8.32
CA THR A 162 -32.93 -2.14 8.16
C THR A 162 -32.80 -1.16 6.99
N ILE A 163 -33.92 -0.67 6.46
CA ILE A 163 -33.93 0.33 5.36
C ILE A 163 -33.13 1.59 5.74
N LYS A 164 -33.22 2.02 7.00
CA LYS A 164 -32.49 3.19 7.50
C LYS A 164 -30.98 2.95 7.49
N GLU A 165 -30.52 1.78 7.91
CA GLU A 165 -29.11 1.40 7.89
C GLU A 165 -28.59 1.27 6.46
N LYS A 166 -29.36 0.66 5.54
CA LYS A 166 -29.03 0.61 4.10
C LYS A 166 -28.78 2.00 3.51
N ARG A 167 -29.64 2.97 3.84
CA ARG A 167 -29.49 4.37 3.40
C ARG A 167 -28.21 5.01 3.95
N ILE A 168 -27.90 4.77 5.23
CA ILE A 168 -26.67 5.27 5.87
C ILE A 168 -25.43 4.64 5.22
N VAL A 169 -25.45 3.32 4.95
CA VAL A 169 -24.36 2.65 4.25
C VAL A 169 -24.16 3.27 2.86
N ALA A 170 -25.22 3.39 2.06
CA ALA A 170 -25.16 3.99 0.74
C ALA A 170 -24.61 5.42 0.76
N SER A 171 -25.13 6.28 1.65
CA SER A 171 -24.72 7.69 1.73
C SER A 171 -23.29 7.87 2.24
N MET A 172 -22.81 7.01 3.14
CA MET A 172 -21.47 7.08 3.72
C MET A 172 -20.40 6.41 2.85
N SER A 173 -20.78 5.43 2.03
CA SER A 173 -19.89 4.76 1.08
C SER A 173 -19.63 5.60 -0.18
N ASP A 174 -20.57 6.45 -0.60
CA ASP A 174 -20.37 7.40 -1.69
C ASP A 174 -19.64 8.68 -1.21
N PHE A 175 -18.49 8.98 -1.80
CA PHE A 175 -17.67 10.13 -1.39
C PHE A 175 -18.37 11.48 -1.61
N LYS A 176 -19.04 11.66 -2.76
CA LYS A 176 -19.67 12.95 -3.10
C LYS A 176 -20.84 13.22 -2.16
N ILE A 177 -21.68 12.21 -1.91
CA ILE A 177 -22.81 12.30 -0.99
C ILE A 177 -22.30 12.55 0.43
N LYS A 178 -21.36 11.72 0.90
CA LYS A 178 -20.75 11.87 2.24
C LYS A 178 -20.18 13.26 2.47
N GLU A 179 -19.38 13.79 1.54
CA GLU A 179 -18.79 15.13 1.67
C GLU A 179 -19.84 16.24 1.61
N SER A 180 -20.89 16.09 0.80
CA SER A 180 -22.02 17.03 0.78
C SER A 180 -22.70 17.08 2.15
N ILE A 181 -23.06 15.92 2.72
CA ILE A 181 -23.67 15.81 4.05
C ILE A 181 -22.73 16.37 5.12
N ARG A 182 -21.42 16.10 5.04
CA ARG A 182 -20.43 16.61 6.00
C ARG A 182 -20.39 18.14 6.01
N LYS A 183 -20.44 18.79 4.84
CA LYS A 183 -20.36 20.24 4.70
C LYS A 183 -21.67 20.94 5.03
N GLN A 184 -22.80 20.41 4.56
CA GLN A 184 -24.12 21.04 4.65
C GLN A 184 -24.88 20.65 5.93
N HIS A 185 -24.64 19.45 6.46
CA HIS A 185 -25.38 18.88 7.60
C HIS A 185 -24.44 18.19 8.62
N PRO A 186 -23.54 18.95 9.27
CA PRO A 186 -22.47 18.39 10.10
C PRO A 186 -22.96 17.58 11.31
N HIS A 187 -24.10 17.94 11.91
CA HIS A 187 -24.71 17.17 13.00
C HIS A 187 -25.21 15.80 12.53
N THR A 188 -25.91 15.76 11.39
CA THR A 188 -26.36 14.52 10.74
C THR A 188 -25.17 13.65 10.39
N TYR A 189 -24.15 14.22 9.74
CA TYR A 189 -22.91 13.52 9.43
C TYR A 189 -22.28 12.87 10.66
N LYS A 190 -22.11 13.60 11.77
CA LYS A 190 -21.53 13.05 13.01
C LYS A 190 -22.37 11.88 13.55
N LYS A 191 -23.70 11.99 13.54
CA LYS A 191 -24.62 10.95 14.02
C LYS A 191 -24.58 9.70 13.14
N GLU A 192 -24.78 9.87 11.84
CA GLU A 192 -24.81 8.77 10.87
C GLU A 192 -23.44 8.11 10.75
N ARG A 193 -22.33 8.87 10.83
CA ARG A 193 -20.98 8.30 10.84
C ARG A 193 -20.77 7.37 12.04
N LYS A 194 -21.29 7.68 13.22
CA LYS A 194 -21.21 6.77 14.37
C LYS A 194 -21.96 5.46 14.12
N ILE A 195 -23.15 5.54 13.52
CA ILE A 195 -23.95 4.36 13.17
C ILE A 195 -23.22 3.53 12.11
N TYR A 196 -22.78 4.18 11.04
CA TYR A 196 -21.97 3.56 9.98
C TYR A 196 -20.76 2.83 10.56
N LEU A 197 -19.94 3.50 11.38
CA LEU A 197 -18.78 2.88 12.01
C LEU A 197 -19.14 1.69 12.90
N LYS A 198 -20.31 1.70 13.55
CA LYS A 198 -20.81 0.56 14.32
C LYS A 198 -21.22 -0.60 13.43
N LEU A 199 -21.89 -0.33 12.30
CA LEU A 199 -22.28 -1.34 11.31
C LEU A 199 -21.07 -1.96 10.62
N MET A 200 -20.02 -1.17 10.41
CA MET A 200 -18.74 -1.64 9.88
C MET A 200 -17.85 -2.27 10.96
N ARG A 201 -18.22 -2.16 12.24
CA ARG A 201 -17.45 -2.74 13.34
C ARG A 201 -17.60 -4.25 13.24
N ASP A 202 -16.49 -4.95 13.21
CA ASP A 202 -16.44 -6.42 13.13
C ASP A 202 -16.92 -7.01 11.79
N LEU A 203 -17.22 -6.16 10.79
CA LEU A 203 -17.18 -6.56 9.39
C LEU A 203 -15.72 -6.60 8.99
N ASP A 204 -15.03 -7.65 9.45
CA ASP A 204 -13.66 -7.87 9.09
C ASP A 204 -13.54 -7.87 7.57
N ASN A 205 -12.45 -7.24 7.13
CA ASN A 205 -11.83 -7.46 5.84
C ASN A 205 -12.13 -8.90 5.39
N THR A 206 -12.72 -9.05 4.20
CA THR A 206 -13.09 -10.37 3.65
C THR A 206 -12.01 -11.42 3.92
N ASP A 207 -12.35 -12.70 4.04
CA ASP A 207 -11.36 -13.79 4.19
C ASP A 207 -10.18 -13.62 3.22
N PHE A 208 -10.49 -13.10 2.02
CA PHE A 208 -9.52 -12.70 1.02
C PHE A 208 -8.57 -11.57 1.48
N GLN A 209 -9.05 -10.46 2.01
CA GLN A 209 -8.20 -9.36 2.50
C GLN A 209 -7.36 -9.75 3.72
N ASN A 210 -7.89 -10.60 4.61
CA ASN A 210 -7.11 -11.16 5.70
C ASN A 210 -6.01 -12.08 5.16
N LYS A 211 -6.29 -12.90 4.15
CA LYS A 211 -5.30 -13.69 3.43
C LYS A 211 -4.24 -12.81 2.75
N VAL A 212 -4.63 -11.71 2.08
CA VAL A 212 -3.68 -10.75 1.48
C VAL A 212 -2.79 -10.15 2.56
N PHE A 213 -3.37 -9.68 3.66
CA PHE A 213 -2.62 -9.12 4.79
C PHE A 213 -1.60 -10.14 5.34
N TYR A 214 -2.03 -11.38 5.58
CA TYR A 214 -1.17 -12.44 6.07
C TYR A 214 -0.02 -12.73 5.11
N LYS A 215 -0.31 -12.85 3.81
CA LYS A 215 0.73 -13.03 2.77
C LYS A 215 1.75 -11.89 2.77
N LEU A 216 1.28 -10.64 2.83
CA LEU A 216 2.16 -9.46 2.90
C LEU A 216 3.05 -9.51 4.14
N ASN A 217 2.47 -9.76 5.32
CA ASN A 217 3.22 -9.81 6.56
C ASN A 217 4.24 -10.95 6.56
N THR A 218 3.84 -12.16 6.18
CA THR A 218 4.74 -13.31 6.07
C THR A 218 5.90 -13.02 5.12
N GLN A 219 5.62 -12.39 3.98
CA GLN A 219 6.65 -12.03 3.02
C GLN A 219 7.62 -10.97 3.56
N ILE A 220 7.11 -9.97 4.27
CA ILE A 220 7.91 -8.92 4.92
C ILE A 220 8.82 -9.53 6.00
N GLN A 221 8.30 -10.44 6.83
CA GLN A 221 9.10 -11.12 7.86
C GLN A 221 10.17 -12.02 7.24
N SER A 222 9.82 -12.75 6.18
CA SER A 222 10.79 -13.55 5.41
C SER A 222 11.90 -12.66 4.83
N SER A 223 11.55 -11.49 4.29
CA SER A 223 12.50 -10.51 3.76
C SER A 223 13.43 -9.91 4.82
N LEU A 224 12.98 -9.78 6.07
CA LEU A 224 13.79 -9.25 7.17
C LEU A 224 14.79 -10.28 7.71
N ASN A 225 14.42 -11.55 7.68
CA ASN A 225 15.18 -12.66 8.26
C ASN A 225 16.17 -13.29 7.29
N ASN A 226 15.98 -13.08 5.98
CA ASN A 226 16.86 -13.55 4.91
C ASN A 226 17.55 -12.36 4.24
#